data_AF-A0A7S4JPD6-F1
#
_entry.id   AF-A0A7S4JPD6-F1
#
_cell.length_a   1.000
_cell.length_b   1.000
_cell.length_c   1.000
_cell.angle_alpha   90.00
_cell.angle_beta   90.00
_cell.angle_gamma   90.00
#
_symmetry.space_group_name_H-M   'P 1'
#
loop_
_entity.id
_entity.type
_entity.pdbx_description
1 polymer ?
#
loop_
_entity_poly.entity_id
_entity_poly.type
_entity_poly.pdbx_seq_one_letter_code
_entity_poly.pdbx_strand_id
1 'polypeptide(L)'
;EEDDEDDEEDDLPDSMSLSRAKWKDYTNLDSFIATWVNLEQTAKIMGFVSELEGCHVVHPTYTLFLRNGRTSCSSPNIQQVPRQYGLRSVFVPSEGHLFLACDYSFIELCTLAAVCECRYGRSTLAQVIREGRDPHAYTAAMFDGLTFTEFEKLKKSNKEEERTRYAEKRQRAKAINFGIPGGQGAASLQEYAKSAYGVHLTLQEAKNFRERVIHEVYPELSTYLFEDKRFMQTLAFRLGCTTKQCWDAFRTLTAEGRTSGISGAVKHVIRGHPYDIHGDPYPNEFVEGVWACLRSLCSNRDVLQLIMGNFGEGSEDLEEKLFGGDVTTMSGRLRGGVGFTQACNTPFSGLAADGAKLAIWDLVCAGYRVVAFVHDEVLLEVPEDCDLTREAAIVDKIMCDAMEQVCGTVPIKCKYSVSQTWTREAQPIWDGDNLVPWELRRMKEEGEKGEKKEKKESEVIAEGMMRFLDGY
;
A
#
# COMPACT_ATOMS: atom_id res chain seq x y z
N GLU A 1 22.82 -14.94 -10.12
CA GLU A 1 22.17 -15.12 -11.43
C GLU A 1 21.16 -16.23 -11.20
N GLU A 2 19.90 -15.94 -11.54
CA GLU A 2 18.66 -16.64 -11.17
C GLU A 2 17.98 -16.13 -9.88
N ASP A 3 16.69 -15.83 -10.04
CA ASP A 3 15.66 -15.38 -9.10
C ASP A 3 15.45 -13.86 -8.90
N ASP A 4 15.45 -13.11 -10.00
CA ASP A 4 14.52 -11.99 -10.20
C ASP A 4 13.40 -12.48 -11.15
N GLU A 5 12.43 -13.24 -10.64
CA GLU A 5 11.12 -13.37 -11.31
C GLU A 5 10.38 -12.03 -11.09
N ASP A 6 10.81 -11.00 -11.81
CA ASP A 6 9.88 -9.99 -12.25
C ASP A 6 8.87 -10.73 -13.14
N ASP A 7 7.61 -10.76 -12.72
CA ASP A 7 6.49 -11.14 -13.57
C ASP A 7 6.51 -10.20 -14.80
N GLU A 8 7.25 -10.58 -15.85
CA GLU A 8 7.04 -10.11 -17.21
C GLU A 8 5.64 -10.60 -17.62
N GLU A 9 4.62 -9.83 -17.23
CA GLU A 9 3.34 -9.85 -17.94
C GLU A 9 3.66 -9.45 -19.39
N ASP A 10 3.89 -10.46 -20.24
CA ASP A 10 3.82 -10.34 -21.69
C ASP A 10 2.59 -9.49 -22.02
N ASP A 11 2.83 -8.30 -22.58
CA ASP A 11 1.83 -7.34 -23.04
C ASP A 11 1.03 -7.95 -24.20
N LEU A 12 0.12 -8.87 -23.86
CA LEU A 12 -1.00 -9.23 -24.69
C LEU A 12 -1.88 -7.96 -24.82
N PRO A 13 -2.38 -7.63 -26.03
CA PRO A 13 -3.26 -6.48 -26.20
C PRO A 13 -4.39 -6.56 -25.17
N ASP A 14 -4.79 -5.43 -24.58
CA ASP A 14 -5.75 -5.27 -23.45
C ASP A 14 -6.96 -6.24 -23.46
N SER A 15 -7.32 -6.73 -24.64
CA SER A 15 -8.23 -7.85 -24.93
C SER A 15 -7.90 -9.25 -24.36
N MET A 16 -6.68 -9.57 -23.90
CA MET A 16 -6.31 -10.92 -23.45
C MET A 16 -5.32 -10.94 -22.27
N SER A 17 -5.66 -10.42 -21.09
CA SER A 17 -4.82 -10.66 -19.90
C SER A 17 -5.09 -12.06 -19.35
N LEU A 18 -4.07 -12.80 -18.88
CA LEU A 18 -4.25 -14.03 -18.11
C LEU A 18 -4.49 -13.78 -16.61
N SER A 19 -4.71 -12.53 -16.20
CA SER A 19 -4.95 -12.23 -14.79
C SER A 19 -6.29 -12.79 -14.30
N ARG A 20 -6.23 -13.65 -13.27
CA ARG A 20 -7.41 -14.16 -12.55
C ARG A 20 -8.39 -13.06 -12.16
N ALA A 21 -7.88 -11.87 -11.80
CA ALA A 21 -8.72 -10.75 -11.38
C ALA A 21 -9.64 -10.23 -12.50
N LYS A 22 -9.20 -10.27 -13.76
CA LYS A 22 -10.02 -9.89 -14.92
C LYS A 22 -11.05 -10.98 -15.25
N TRP A 23 -10.65 -12.26 -15.22
CA TRP A 23 -11.53 -13.39 -15.57
C TRP A 23 -12.60 -13.73 -14.52
N LYS A 24 -12.40 -13.33 -13.27
CA LYS A 24 -13.34 -13.61 -12.17
C LYS A 24 -14.75 -13.10 -12.42
N ASP A 25 -14.91 -11.98 -13.15
CA ASP A 25 -16.24 -11.43 -13.46
C ASP A 25 -16.97 -12.24 -14.55
N TYR A 26 -16.26 -13.12 -15.25
CA TYR A 26 -16.75 -13.91 -16.38
C TYR A 26 -16.99 -15.38 -16.04
N THR A 27 -16.88 -15.77 -14.76
CA THR A 27 -17.09 -17.17 -14.32
C THR A 27 -18.50 -17.68 -14.63
N ASN A 28 -19.47 -16.78 -14.83
CA ASN A 28 -20.84 -17.14 -15.20
C ASN A 28 -21.01 -17.41 -16.70
N LEU A 29 -20.02 -17.08 -17.55
CA LEU A 29 -20.11 -17.25 -18.99
C LEU A 29 -19.77 -18.68 -19.44
N ASP A 30 -18.85 -19.36 -18.75
CA ASP A 30 -18.41 -20.71 -19.11
C ASP A 30 -17.88 -21.46 -17.87
N SER A 31 -18.16 -22.77 -17.79
CA SER A 31 -17.70 -23.63 -16.68
C SER A 31 -16.19 -23.80 -16.66
N PHE A 32 -15.52 -23.73 -17.81
CA PHE A 32 -14.06 -23.71 -17.91
C PHE A 32 -13.48 -22.50 -17.19
N ILE A 33 -14.02 -21.29 -17.41
CA ILE A 33 -13.54 -20.05 -16.77
C ILE A 33 -13.71 -20.16 -15.25
N ALA A 34 -14.85 -20.65 -14.78
CA ALA A 34 -15.08 -20.90 -13.36
C ALA A 34 -14.07 -21.89 -12.78
N THR A 35 -13.81 -22.99 -13.50
CA THR A 35 -12.86 -24.04 -13.07
C THR A 35 -11.43 -23.52 -13.02
N TRP A 36 -11.00 -22.77 -14.05
CA TRP A 36 -9.66 -22.20 -14.11
C TRP A 36 -9.43 -21.15 -13.02
N VAL A 37 -10.39 -20.23 -12.78
CA VAL A 37 -10.30 -19.25 -11.68
C VAL A 37 -10.18 -19.94 -10.31
N ASN A 38 -10.92 -21.04 -10.11
CA ASN A 38 -10.82 -21.86 -8.91
C ASN A 38 -9.44 -22.54 -8.82
N LEU A 39 -8.97 -23.18 -9.89
CA LEU A 39 -7.64 -23.82 -9.94
C LEU A 39 -6.53 -22.83 -9.57
N GLU A 40 -6.50 -21.65 -10.18
CA GLU A 40 -5.50 -20.60 -9.89
C GLU A 40 -5.54 -20.16 -8.43
N GLN A 41 -6.74 -19.99 -7.86
CA GLN A 41 -6.87 -19.63 -6.45
C GLN A 41 -6.36 -20.74 -5.53
N THR A 42 -6.63 -21.98 -5.88
CA THR A 42 -6.27 -23.16 -5.12
C THR A 42 -4.77 -23.44 -5.23
N ALA A 43 -4.18 -23.32 -6.41
CA ALA A 43 -2.75 -23.49 -6.66
C ALA A 43 -1.90 -22.56 -5.80
N LYS A 44 -2.31 -21.29 -5.64
CA LYS A 44 -1.63 -20.34 -4.76
C LYS A 44 -1.64 -20.78 -3.28
N ILE A 45 -2.75 -21.36 -2.83
CA ILE A 45 -2.88 -21.87 -1.47
C ILE A 45 -2.05 -23.15 -1.30
N MET A 46 -2.10 -24.06 -2.27
CA MET A 46 -1.30 -25.29 -2.26
C MET A 46 0.19 -25.00 -2.25
N GLY A 47 0.65 -24.02 -3.05
CA GLY A 47 2.04 -23.56 -3.05
C GLY A 47 2.48 -23.16 -1.64
N PHE A 48 1.73 -22.26 -0.99
CA PHE A 48 2.02 -21.85 0.38
C PHE A 48 1.98 -23.00 1.39
N VAL A 49 0.98 -23.89 1.32
CA VAL A 49 0.86 -25.03 2.26
C VAL A 49 1.99 -26.04 2.05
N SER A 50 2.44 -26.25 0.81
CA SER A 50 3.55 -27.16 0.51
C SER A 50 4.86 -26.70 1.13
N GLU A 51 5.09 -25.39 1.23
CA GLU A 51 6.25 -24.82 1.94
C GLU A 51 6.20 -25.05 3.47
N LEU A 52 5.03 -25.38 4.02
CA LEU A 52 4.83 -25.71 5.44
C LEU A 52 4.86 -27.22 5.72
N GLU A 53 4.79 -28.06 4.69
CA GLU A 53 4.65 -29.50 4.86
C GLU A 53 5.89 -30.10 5.55
N GLY A 54 5.65 -30.91 6.59
CA GLY A 54 6.73 -31.50 7.41
C GLY A 54 7.48 -30.52 8.32
N CYS A 55 7.12 -29.24 8.35
CA CYS A 55 7.74 -28.24 9.20
C CYS A 55 7.02 -28.13 10.55
N HIS A 56 7.69 -28.52 11.64
CA HIS A 56 7.21 -28.28 13.00
C HIS A 56 7.43 -26.84 13.47
N VAL A 57 8.50 -26.20 12.99
CA VAL A 57 8.84 -24.80 13.25
C VAL A 57 9.20 -24.16 11.92
N VAL A 58 8.63 -22.98 11.65
CA VAL A 58 8.78 -22.29 10.38
C VAL A 58 9.88 -21.23 10.50
N HIS A 59 10.85 -21.26 9.59
CA HIS A 59 12.01 -20.37 9.58
C HIS A 59 12.04 -19.53 8.29
N PRO A 60 11.23 -18.45 8.21
CA PRO A 60 11.20 -17.61 7.02
C PRO A 60 12.54 -16.89 6.80
N THR A 61 12.91 -16.71 5.54
CA THR A 61 14.06 -15.93 5.12
C THR A 61 13.63 -14.51 4.77
N TYR A 62 14.23 -13.51 5.41
CA TYR A 62 13.93 -12.10 5.17
C TYR A 62 15.00 -11.41 4.33
N THR A 63 14.58 -10.78 3.23
CA THR A 63 15.41 -9.79 2.53
C THR A 63 15.16 -8.43 3.15
N LEU A 64 16.19 -7.88 3.79
CA LEU A 64 16.05 -6.70 4.66
C LEU A 64 15.96 -5.37 3.90
N PHE A 65 16.48 -5.27 2.68
CA PHE A 65 16.61 -4.00 1.96
C PHE A 65 16.16 -4.12 0.50
N LEU A 66 14.85 -4.16 0.27
CA LEU A 66 14.30 -3.97 -1.07
C LEU A 66 14.54 -2.54 -1.57
N ARG A 67 14.44 -2.33 -2.89
CA ARG A 67 14.63 -1.01 -3.53
C ARG A 67 13.70 0.07 -2.96
N ASN A 68 12.51 -0.30 -2.47
CA ASN A 68 11.55 0.61 -1.83
C ASN A 68 11.77 0.81 -0.31
N GLY A 69 12.80 0.17 0.26
CA GLY A 69 13.12 0.21 1.69
C GLY A 69 12.39 -0.82 2.55
N ARG A 70 11.38 -1.53 2.03
CA ARG A 70 10.65 -2.59 2.75
C ARG A 70 11.49 -3.85 2.89
N THR A 71 10.98 -4.80 3.66
CA THR A 71 11.45 -6.18 3.68
C THR A 71 10.59 -7.04 2.76
N SER A 72 11.16 -8.11 2.21
CA SER A 72 10.41 -9.26 1.69
C SER A 72 10.71 -10.50 2.54
N CYS A 73 9.89 -11.53 2.34
CA CYS A 73 9.98 -12.79 3.05
C CYS A 73 9.76 -13.95 2.07
N SER A 74 10.57 -15.00 2.18
CA SER A 74 10.46 -16.23 1.38
C SER A 74 10.74 -17.47 2.23
N SER A 75 10.38 -18.65 1.73
CA SER A 75 10.66 -19.96 2.33
C SER A 75 10.25 -20.11 3.82
N PRO A 76 8.99 -19.85 4.21
CA PRO A 76 7.86 -19.43 3.40
C PRO A 76 7.57 -17.92 3.46
N ASN A 77 6.78 -17.41 2.53
CA ASN A 77 6.37 -16.00 2.53
C ASN A 77 5.28 -15.70 3.58
N ILE A 78 5.68 -15.55 4.84
CA ILE A 78 4.77 -15.22 5.95
C ILE A 78 4.21 -13.79 5.87
N GLN A 79 4.77 -12.91 5.02
CA GLN A 79 4.17 -11.59 4.80
C GLN A 79 2.89 -11.67 3.98
N GLN A 80 2.72 -12.74 3.19
CA GLN A 80 1.61 -12.94 2.27
C GLN A 80 0.80 -14.22 2.57
N VAL A 81 0.65 -14.60 3.84
CA VAL A 81 -0.22 -15.74 4.21
C VAL A 81 -1.61 -15.57 3.61
N PRO A 82 -2.13 -16.55 2.85
CA PRO A 82 -3.46 -16.47 2.26
C PRO A 82 -4.53 -16.21 3.32
N ARG A 83 -5.51 -15.35 2.98
CA ARG A 83 -6.56 -14.94 3.92
C ARG A 83 -7.68 -15.97 4.04
N GLN A 84 -7.81 -16.86 3.07
CA GLN A 84 -8.85 -17.87 3.01
C GLN A 84 -8.62 -18.95 4.09
N TYR A 85 -9.72 -19.57 4.53
CA TYR A 85 -9.71 -20.72 5.43
C TYR A 85 -9.02 -20.52 6.79
N GLY A 86 -8.73 -19.28 7.17
CA GLY A 86 -8.10 -18.97 8.46
C GLY A 86 -6.68 -19.52 8.60
N LEU A 87 -5.94 -19.69 7.48
CA LEU A 87 -4.62 -20.34 7.49
C LEU A 87 -3.59 -19.71 8.42
N ARG A 88 -3.72 -18.42 8.81
CA ARG A 88 -2.85 -17.83 9.83
C ARG A 88 -2.96 -18.52 11.18
N SER A 89 -4.12 -19.08 11.52
CA SER A 89 -4.35 -19.74 12.82
C SER A 89 -3.58 -21.05 12.99
N VAL A 90 -2.97 -21.59 11.93
CA VAL A 90 -2.09 -22.77 12.02
C VAL A 90 -0.76 -22.44 12.70
N PHE A 91 -0.38 -21.16 12.73
CA PHE A 91 0.79 -20.69 13.45
C PHE A 91 0.42 -20.51 14.92
N VAL A 92 1.17 -21.20 15.78
CA VAL A 92 1.06 -21.17 17.24
C VAL A 92 2.42 -20.78 17.84
N PRO A 93 2.44 -20.12 19.01
CA PRO A 93 3.69 -19.79 19.70
C PRO A 93 4.34 -21.06 20.26
N SER A 94 5.61 -20.92 20.64
CA SER A 94 6.35 -21.93 21.40
C SER A 94 5.61 -22.31 22.69
N GLU A 95 5.84 -23.53 23.19
CA GLU A 95 5.23 -24.00 24.44
C GLU A 95 5.49 -23.02 25.61
N GLY A 96 4.45 -22.77 26.43
CA GLY A 96 4.50 -21.81 27.53
C GLY A 96 4.50 -20.33 27.13
N HIS A 97 4.25 -20.02 25.86
CA HIS A 97 4.20 -18.64 25.35
C HIS A 97 2.86 -18.32 24.68
N LEU A 98 2.62 -17.02 24.54
CA LEU A 98 1.54 -16.42 23.79
C LEU A 98 2.10 -15.51 22.71
N PHE A 99 1.34 -15.31 21.63
CA PHE A 99 1.66 -14.23 20.71
C PHE A 99 1.18 -12.89 21.27
N LEU A 100 2.06 -11.89 21.24
CA LEU A 100 1.72 -10.49 21.35
C LEU A 100 1.89 -9.87 19.97
N ALA A 101 0.77 -9.61 19.29
CA ALA A 101 0.77 -8.92 18.01
C ALA A 101 0.61 -7.42 18.23
N CYS A 102 1.42 -6.60 17.57
CA CYS A 102 1.36 -5.16 17.64
C CYS A 102 1.42 -4.55 16.23
N ASP A 103 0.40 -3.78 15.85
CA ASP A 103 0.20 -3.23 14.50
C ASP A 103 0.08 -1.71 14.55
N TYR A 104 0.80 -1.00 13.69
CA TYR A 104 0.69 0.45 13.64
C TYR A 104 -0.65 0.92 13.07
N SER A 105 -1.28 1.87 13.74
CA SER A 105 -2.51 2.49 13.22
C SER A 105 -2.19 3.41 12.04
N PHE A 106 -2.65 3.03 10.84
CA PHE A 106 -2.61 3.84 9.61
C PHE A 106 -1.23 4.45 9.29
N ILE A 107 -0.17 3.65 9.45
CA ILE A 107 1.20 4.17 9.47
C ILE A 107 1.63 4.93 8.22
N GLU A 108 1.24 4.47 7.03
CA GLU A 108 1.59 5.17 5.79
C GLU A 108 0.95 6.56 5.70
N LEU A 109 -0.20 6.77 6.36
CA LEU A 109 -0.80 8.11 6.46
C LEU A 109 -0.09 8.97 7.50
N CYS A 110 0.40 8.39 8.60
CA CYS A 110 1.23 9.11 9.57
C CYS A 110 2.55 9.58 8.93
N THR A 111 3.23 8.70 8.19
CA THR A 111 4.48 9.07 7.51
C THR A 111 4.25 10.03 6.37
N LEU A 112 3.14 9.91 5.62
CA LEU A 112 2.74 10.89 4.62
C LEU A 112 2.50 12.28 5.23
N ALA A 113 1.78 12.34 6.35
CA ALA A 113 1.56 13.56 7.11
C ALA A 113 2.89 14.21 7.54
N ALA A 114 3.81 13.41 8.08
CA ALA A 114 5.14 13.86 8.50
C ALA A 114 5.95 14.42 7.33
N VAL A 115 5.94 13.72 6.18
CA VAL A 115 6.61 14.15 4.96
C VAL A 115 6.03 15.48 4.45
N CYS A 116 4.69 15.61 4.39
CA CYS A 116 4.04 16.83 3.95
C CYS A 116 4.34 18.01 4.90
N GLU A 117 4.29 17.79 6.21
CA GLU A 117 4.61 18.83 7.19
C GLU A 117 6.09 19.25 7.11
N CYS A 118 7.01 18.29 7.00
CA CYS A 118 8.43 18.58 6.84
C CYS A 118 8.73 19.36 5.55
N ARG A 119 8.06 19.03 4.44
CA ARG A 119 8.32 19.66 3.13
C ARG A 119 7.64 21.01 2.96
N TYR A 120 6.45 21.18 3.53
CA TYR A 120 5.57 22.31 3.23
C TYR A 120 5.25 23.17 4.45
N GLY A 121 5.68 22.77 5.65
CA GLY A 121 5.38 23.46 6.91
C GLY A 121 3.91 23.33 7.36
N ARG A 122 3.10 22.53 6.66
CA ARG A 122 1.69 22.29 6.98
C ARG A 122 1.20 20.95 6.44
N SER A 123 0.26 20.33 7.15
CA SER A 123 -0.51 19.19 6.68
C SER A 123 -1.86 19.11 7.41
N THR A 124 -2.96 19.11 6.64
CA THR A 124 -4.30 18.85 7.16
C THR A 124 -4.39 17.40 7.67
N LEU A 125 -3.76 16.44 6.98
CA LEU A 125 -3.70 15.05 7.45
C LEU A 125 -3.03 14.95 8.82
N ALA A 126 -1.92 15.66 9.04
CA ALA A 126 -1.25 15.72 10.35
C ALA A 126 -2.16 16.31 11.44
N GLN A 127 -2.93 17.36 11.12
CA GLN A 127 -3.91 17.92 12.05
C GLN A 127 -5.00 16.91 12.42
N VAL A 128 -5.56 16.20 11.44
CA VAL A 128 -6.57 15.15 11.66
C VAL A 128 -6.05 14.08 12.62
N ILE A 129 -4.80 13.64 12.44
CA ILE A 129 -4.16 12.63 13.30
C ILE A 129 -3.93 13.20 14.72
N ARG A 130 -3.44 14.44 14.86
CA ARG A 130 -3.24 15.10 16.16
C ARG A 130 -4.54 15.30 16.94
N GLU A 131 -5.64 15.54 16.25
CA GLU A 131 -6.97 15.63 16.85
C GLU A 131 -7.54 14.25 17.25
N GLY A 132 -6.76 13.17 17.08
CA GLY A 132 -7.14 11.81 17.43
C GLY A 132 -8.21 11.21 16.51
N ARG A 133 -8.41 11.81 15.32
CA ARG A 133 -9.43 11.37 14.35
C ARG A 133 -8.85 10.28 13.45
N ASP A 134 -9.66 9.27 13.17
CA ASP A 134 -9.33 8.24 12.16
C ASP A 134 -9.32 8.91 10.77
N PRO A 135 -8.19 8.91 10.04
CA PRO A 135 -8.09 9.59 8.74
C PRO A 135 -9.03 9.02 7.68
N HIS A 136 -9.32 7.71 7.71
CA HIS A 136 -10.25 7.10 6.77
C HIS A 136 -11.69 7.50 7.08
N ALA A 137 -12.07 7.54 8.35
CA ALA A 137 -13.39 8.02 8.76
C ALA A 137 -13.55 9.53 8.49
N TYR A 138 -12.48 10.31 8.67
CA TYR A 138 -12.46 11.73 8.30
C TYR A 138 -12.68 11.93 6.79
N THR A 139 -11.94 11.23 5.95
CA THR A 139 -12.15 11.28 4.49
C THR A 139 -13.58 10.86 4.11
N ALA A 140 -14.12 9.80 4.73
CA ALA A 140 -15.49 9.36 4.50
C ALA A 140 -16.54 10.41 4.90
N ALA A 141 -16.36 11.07 6.04
CA ALA A 141 -17.23 12.15 6.50
C ALA A 141 -17.24 13.32 5.50
N MET A 142 -16.07 13.74 5.03
CA MET A 142 -15.94 14.79 4.02
C MET A 142 -16.65 14.40 2.72
N PHE A 143 -16.53 13.15 2.28
CA PHE A 143 -17.22 12.70 1.07
C PHE A 143 -18.74 12.76 1.17
N ASP A 144 -19.28 12.49 2.36
CA ASP A 144 -20.70 12.56 2.67
C ASP A 144 -21.22 13.98 2.93
N GLY A 145 -20.33 14.98 3.00
CA GLY A 145 -20.70 16.33 3.42
C GLY A 145 -21.12 16.41 4.89
N LEU A 146 -20.65 15.46 5.72
CA LEU A 146 -20.90 15.40 7.15
C LEU A 146 -19.69 15.88 7.94
N THR A 147 -19.92 16.38 9.15
CA THR A 147 -18.83 16.57 10.11
C THR A 147 -18.29 15.22 10.59
N PHE A 148 -17.02 15.18 10.99
CA PHE A 148 -16.42 13.96 11.56
C PHE A 148 -17.23 13.41 12.74
N THR A 149 -17.72 14.30 13.61
CA THR A 149 -18.52 13.92 14.78
C THR A 149 -19.87 13.30 14.40
N GLU A 150 -20.53 13.78 13.35
CA GLU A 150 -21.77 13.17 12.85
C GLU A 150 -21.51 11.80 12.24
N PHE A 151 -20.41 11.65 11.50
CA PHE A 151 -20.04 10.39 10.90
C PHE A 151 -19.65 9.34 11.96
N GLU A 152 -18.87 9.70 12.99
CA GLU A 152 -18.50 8.80 14.09
C GLU A 152 -19.71 8.34 14.93
N LYS A 153 -20.82 9.11 14.98
CA LYS A 153 -22.05 8.65 15.64
C LYS A 153 -22.63 7.40 14.97
N LEU A 154 -22.47 7.25 13.65
CA LEU A 154 -22.97 6.08 12.91
C LEU A 154 -22.33 4.77 13.40
N LYS A 155 -21.05 4.82 13.78
CA LYS A 155 -20.30 3.68 14.32
C LYS A 155 -20.90 3.08 15.59
N LYS A 156 -21.49 3.94 16.44
CA LYS A 156 -22.09 3.56 17.73
C LYS A 156 -23.62 3.54 17.69
N SER A 157 -24.21 3.56 16.50
CA SER A 157 -25.66 3.54 16.37
C SER A 157 -26.25 2.18 16.78
N ASN A 158 -27.45 2.21 17.35
CA ASN A 158 -28.24 1.01 17.63
C ASN A 158 -28.84 0.40 16.35
N LYS A 159 -28.82 1.12 15.22
CA LYS A 159 -29.30 0.61 13.94
C LYS A 159 -28.18 -0.06 13.17
N GLU A 160 -28.36 -1.33 12.83
CA GLU A 160 -27.39 -2.10 12.05
C GLU A 160 -27.04 -1.42 10.72
N GLU A 161 -28.06 -0.92 10.02
CA GLU A 161 -27.89 -0.21 8.74
C GLU A 161 -26.92 0.98 8.83
N GLU A 162 -26.95 1.74 9.93
CA GLU A 162 -26.05 2.88 10.14
C GLU A 162 -24.61 2.42 10.43
N ARG A 163 -24.44 1.32 11.19
CA ARG A 163 -23.13 0.72 11.45
C ARG A 163 -22.49 0.16 10.18
N THR A 164 -23.28 -0.55 9.38
CA THR A 164 -22.87 -1.07 8.07
C THR A 164 -22.46 0.07 7.14
N ARG A 165 -23.28 1.13 7.07
CA ARG A 165 -22.97 2.32 6.27
C ARG A 165 -21.66 2.99 6.70
N TYR A 166 -21.39 3.08 8.01
CA TYR A 166 -20.10 3.58 8.51
C TYR A 166 -18.93 2.71 8.02
N ALA A 167 -19.05 1.39 8.19
CA ALA A 167 -17.99 0.44 7.81
C ALA A 167 -17.69 0.48 6.30
N GLU A 168 -18.72 0.45 5.46
CA GLU A 168 -18.59 0.50 4.00
C GLU A 168 -17.94 1.81 3.53
N LYS A 169 -18.39 2.95 4.06
CA LYS A 169 -17.85 4.26 3.67
C LYS A 169 -16.42 4.45 4.14
N ARG A 170 -16.10 4.00 5.35
CA ARG A 170 -14.72 4.01 5.86
C ARG A 170 -13.83 3.10 5.01
N GLN A 171 -14.30 1.93 4.60
CA GLN A 171 -13.55 1.01 3.73
C GLN A 171 -13.32 1.62 2.33
N ARG A 172 -14.32 2.29 1.76
CA ARG A 172 -14.20 3.04 0.50
C ARG A 172 -13.14 4.15 0.61
N ALA A 173 -13.20 4.95 1.68
CA ALA A 173 -12.20 5.98 1.95
C ALA A 173 -10.80 5.41 2.20
N LYS A 174 -10.70 4.21 2.79
CA LYS A 174 -9.44 3.49 2.96
C LYS A 174 -8.76 3.24 1.62
N ALA A 175 -9.47 2.62 0.67
CA ALA A 175 -8.95 2.35 -0.67
C ALA A 175 -8.42 3.63 -1.35
N ILE A 176 -9.17 4.73 -1.21
CA ILE A 176 -8.86 6.03 -1.79
C ILE A 176 -7.62 6.67 -1.13
N ASN A 177 -7.54 6.65 0.20
CA ASN A 177 -6.42 7.23 0.95
C ASN A 177 -5.09 6.50 0.71
N PHE A 178 -5.10 5.21 0.35
CA PHE A 178 -3.87 4.49 0.01
C PHE A 178 -3.46 4.65 -1.46
N GLY A 179 -4.42 4.77 -2.39
CA GLY A 179 -4.11 4.88 -3.81
C GLY A 179 -3.62 6.27 -4.24
N ILE A 180 -4.30 7.34 -3.81
CA ILE A 180 -4.05 8.70 -4.32
C ILE A 180 -2.68 9.25 -3.94
N PRO A 181 -2.23 9.20 -2.67
CA PRO A 181 -0.90 9.70 -2.30
C PRO A 181 0.24 8.99 -3.02
N GLY A 182 0.01 7.75 -3.46
CA GLY A 182 0.93 6.99 -4.30
C GLY A 182 1.01 7.44 -5.76
N GLY A 183 0.28 8.49 -6.14
CA GLY A 183 0.28 9.04 -7.50
C GLY A 183 -0.60 8.28 -8.48
N GLN A 184 -1.52 7.43 -8.02
CA GLN A 184 -2.42 6.70 -8.92
C GLN A 184 -3.35 7.65 -9.68
N GLY A 185 -3.46 7.43 -10.99
CA GLY A 185 -4.49 8.03 -11.83
C GLY A 185 -5.87 7.43 -11.54
N ALA A 186 -6.93 8.00 -12.11
CA ALA A 186 -8.30 7.56 -11.83
C ALA A 186 -8.58 6.10 -12.24
N ALA A 187 -8.05 5.65 -13.39
CA ALA A 187 -8.21 4.27 -13.86
C ALA A 187 -7.46 3.28 -12.95
N SER A 188 -6.19 3.54 -12.64
CA SER A 188 -5.41 2.72 -11.72
C SER A 188 -6.02 2.69 -10.31
N LEU A 189 -6.57 3.81 -9.83
CA LEU A 189 -7.26 3.88 -8.56
C LEU A 189 -8.52 3.01 -8.53
N GLN A 190 -9.28 2.99 -9.62
CA GLN A 190 -10.47 2.14 -9.76
C GLN A 190 -10.10 0.66 -9.65
N GLU A 191 -9.07 0.24 -10.39
CA GLU A 191 -8.59 -1.14 -10.37
C GLU A 191 -8.03 -1.53 -9.00
N TYR A 192 -7.20 -0.66 -8.41
CA TYR A 192 -6.63 -0.84 -7.08
C TYR A 192 -7.71 -0.97 -5.99
N ALA A 193 -8.73 -0.10 -6.02
CA ALA A 193 -9.83 -0.15 -5.07
C ALA A 193 -10.60 -1.47 -5.14
N LYS A 194 -10.81 -1.99 -6.35
CA LYS A 194 -11.47 -3.29 -6.57
C LYS A 194 -10.60 -4.44 -6.09
N SER A 195 -9.34 -4.51 -6.54
CA SER A 195 -8.46 -5.65 -6.29
C SER A 195 -8.00 -5.76 -4.83
N ALA A 196 -7.61 -4.64 -4.21
CA ALA A 196 -7.05 -4.65 -2.86
C ALA A 196 -8.10 -4.56 -1.74
N TYR A 197 -9.24 -3.90 -2.00
CA TYR A 197 -10.24 -3.59 -0.99
C TYR A 197 -11.66 -4.09 -1.30
N GLY A 198 -11.90 -4.67 -2.48
CA GLY A 198 -13.24 -5.09 -2.91
C GLY A 198 -14.20 -3.93 -3.16
N VAL A 199 -13.68 -2.71 -3.36
CA VAL A 199 -14.47 -1.50 -3.52
C VAL A 199 -14.66 -1.21 -5.00
N HIS A 200 -15.90 -1.31 -5.46
CA HIS A 200 -16.25 -0.99 -6.85
C HIS A 200 -16.46 0.52 -7.00
N LEU A 201 -15.66 1.13 -7.88
CA LEU A 201 -15.80 2.54 -8.28
C LEU A 201 -16.07 2.59 -9.78
N THR A 202 -16.85 3.57 -10.23
CA THR A 202 -16.85 4.00 -11.63
C THR A 202 -15.64 4.90 -11.90
N LEU A 203 -15.22 5.02 -13.16
CA LEU A 203 -14.13 5.94 -13.54
C LEU A 203 -14.45 7.39 -13.16
N GLN A 204 -15.73 7.80 -13.30
CA GLN A 204 -16.16 9.14 -12.91
C GLN A 204 -16.07 9.35 -11.40
N GLU A 205 -16.49 8.36 -10.60
CA GLU A 205 -16.33 8.44 -9.15
C GLU A 205 -14.85 8.49 -8.75
N ALA A 206 -13.99 7.69 -9.37
CA ALA A 206 -12.55 7.72 -9.11
C ALA A 206 -11.94 9.11 -9.42
N LYS A 207 -12.32 9.73 -10.54
CA LYS A 207 -11.94 11.11 -10.87
C LYS A 207 -12.42 12.11 -9.81
N ASN A 208 -13.70 12.06 -9.48
CA ASN A 208 -14.31 12.97 -8.50
C ASN A 208 -13.65 12.82 -7.12
N PHE A 209 -13.46 11.60 -6.62
CA PHE A 209 -12.80 11.37 -5.33
C PHE A 209 -11.36 11.86 -5.35
N ARG A 210 -10.65 11.63 -6.45
CA ARG A 210 -9.27 12.11 -6.59
C ARG A 210 -9.20 13.63 -6.47
N GLU A 211 -10.04 14.35 -7.20
CA GLU A 211 -10.09 15.82 -7.11
C GLU A 211 -10.43 16.30 -5.70
N ARG A 212 -11.46 15.72 -5.09
CA ARG A 212 -11.89 16.10 -3.73
C ARG A 212 -10.82 15.84 -2.69
N VAL A 213 -10.11 14.71 -2.75
CA VAL A 213 -9.02 14.43 -1.81
C VAL A 213 -7.88 15.44 -1.95
N ILE A 214 -7.51 15.76 -3.19
CA ILE A 214 -6.37 16.64 -3.49
C ILE A 214 -6.67 18.11 -3.15
N HIS A 215 -7.91 18.55 -3.37
CA HIS A 215 -8.26 19.97 -3.29
C HIS A 215 -9.10 20.33 -2.05
N GLU A 216 -9.91 19.41 -1.53
CA GLU A 216 -10.83 19.67 -0.42
C GLU A 216 -10.37 19.00 0.89
N VAL A 217 -10.01 17.71 0.86
CA VAL A 217 -9.73 16.92 2.07
C VAL A 217 -8.31 17.18 2.58
N TYR A 218 -7.31 17.03 1.71
CA TYR A 218 -5.89 17.21 2.03
C TYR A 218 -5.22 18.13 1.00
N PRO A 219 -5.41 19.47 1.09
CA PRO A 219 -4.91 20.43 0.11
C PRO A 219 -3.39 20.39 -0.10
N GLU A 220 -2.61 19.89 0.86
CA GLU A 220 -1.17 19.64 0.69
C GLU A 220 -0.86 18.68 -0.47
N LEU A 221 -1.78 17.75 -0.79
CA LEU A 221 -1.60 16.79 -1.86
C LEU A 221 -1.56 17.45 -3.24
N SER A 222 -2.16 18.63 -3.40
CA SER A 222 -2.04 19.42 -4.64
C SER A 222 -0.59 19.75 -4.98
N THR A 223 0.24 19.99 -3.96
CA THR A 223 1.67 20.25 -4.12
C THR A 223 2.46 18.94 -4.15
N TYR A 224 2.07 17.96 -3.33
CA TYR A 224 2.73 16.65 -3.26
C TYR A 224 2.65 15.86 -4.58
N LEU A 225 1.50 15.88 -5.23
CA LEU A 225 1.20 15.15 -6.46
C LEU A 225 1.36 16.01 -7.72
N PHE A 226 2.00 17.18 -7.63
CA PHE A 226 2.15 18.08 -8.77
C PHE A 226 3.18 17.53 -9.78
N GLU A 227 2.71 16.60 -10.61
CA GLU A 227 3.47 15.83 -11.59
C GLU A 227 4.21 16.72 -12.58
N ASP A 228 3.49 17.67 -13.21
CA ASP A 228 4.01 18.62 -14.19
C ASP A 228 5.30 19.32 -13.70
N LYS A 229 5.31 19.79 -12.45
CA LYS A 229 6.49 20.45 -11.88
C LYS A 229 7.63 19.48 -11.67
N ARG A 230 7.36 18.30 -11.11
CA ARG A 230 8.40 17.31 -10.82
C ARG A 230 9.05 16.82 -12.11
N PHE A 231 8.23 16.48 -13.09
CA PHE A 231 8.66 16.04 -14.41
C PHE A 231 9.59 17.07 -15.07
N MET A 232 9.15 18.33 -15.14
CA MET A 232 9.94 19.39 -15.75
C MET A 232 11.20 19.74 -14.95
N GLN A 233 11.19 19.55 -13.62
CA GLN A 233 12.39 19.69 -12.80
C GLN A 233 13.41 18.59 -13.10
N THR A 234 12.99 17.32 -13.16
CA THR A 234 13.87 16.19 -13.49
C THR A 234 14.43 16.34 -14.90
N LEU A 235 13.56 16.64 -15.88
CA LEU A 235 13.99 16.81 -17.27
C LEU A 235 14.99 17.96 -17.40
N ALA A 236 14.68 19.13 -16.84
CA ALA A 236 15.59 20.27 -16.88
C ALA A 236 16.95 19.94 -16.26
N PHE A 237 16.95 19.23 -15.13
CA PHE A 237 18.18 18.77 -14.48
C PHE A 237 18.99 17.84 -15.40
N ARG A 238 18.36 16.86 -16.05
CA ARG A 238 19.04 15.93 -16.98
C ARG A 238 19.58 16.64 -18.23
N LEU A 239 18.78 17.55 -18.79
CA LEU A 239 19.16 18.35 -19.96
C LEU A 239 20.24 19.39 -19.62
N GLY A 240 20.49 19.70 -18.35
CA GLY A 240 21.42 20.74 -17.94
C GLY A 240 20.90 22.16 -18.22
N CYS A 241 19.59 22.36 -18.10
CA CYS A 241 18.93 23.67 -18.25
C CYS A 241 18.09 24.00 -17.00
N THR A 242 17.54 25.22 -16.95
CA THR A 242 16.64 25.59 -15.85
C THR A 242 15.22 25.07 -16.10
N THR A 243 14.48 24.76 -15.03
CA THR A 243 13.06 24.38 -15.12
C THR A 243 12.23 25.42 -15.88
N LYS A 244 12.57 26.71 -15.75
CA LYS A 244 11.91 27.79 -16.50
C LYS A 244 12.14 27.68 -18.00
N GLN A 245 13.39 27.49 -18.44
CA GLN A 245 13.71 27.30 -19.87
C GLN A 245 12.99 26.08 -20.45
N CYS A 246 12.96 24.99 -19.69
CA CYS A 246 12.24 23.78 -20.06
C CYS A 246 10.74 24.07 -20.27
N TRP A 247 10.09 24.72 -19.30
CA TRP A 247 8.69 25.12 -19.41
C TRP A 247 8.42 26.06 -20.58
N ASP A 248 9.24 27.09 -20.75
CA ASP A 248 9.04 28.11 -21.77
C ASP A 248 9.18 27.50 -23.18
N ALA A 249 10.09 26.55 -23.37
CA ALA A 249 10.25 25.82 -24.63
C ALA A 249 9.07 24.89 -24.94
N PHE A 250 8.64 24.05 -23.99
CA PHE A 250 7.52 23.14 -24.29
C PHE A 250 6.20 23.88 -24.46
N ARG A 251 5.96 24.97 -23.72
CA ARG A 251 4.74 25.79 -23.87
C ARG A 251 4.47 26.24 -25.30
N THR A 252 5.51 26.51 -26.09
CA THR A 252 5.35 26.95 -27.49
C THR A 252 4.78 25.85 -28.39
N LEU A 253 4.78 24.59 -27.95
CA LEU A 253 4.25 23.46 -28.72
C LEU A 253 2.73 23.28 -28.56
N THR A 254 2.09 24.02 -27.66
CA THR A 254 0.65 23.88 -27.37
C THR A 254 -0.17 24.99 -28.01
N ALA A 255 -1.32 24.64 -28.57
CA ALA A 255 -2.31 25.62 -29.00
C ALA A 255 -2.78 26.45 -27.79
N GLU A 256 -2.75 27.78 -27.92
CA GLU A 256 -3.19 28.77 -26.90
C GLU A 256 -2.37 28.79 -25.58
N GLY A 257 -1.21 28.14 -25.51
CA GLY A 257 -0.34 28.19 -24.33
C GLY A 257 -0.86 27.42 -23.11
N ARG A 258 -1.73 26.43 -23.33
CA ARG A 258 -2.21 25.56 -22.24
C ARG A 258 -1.05 24.73 -21.67
N THR A 259 -0.79 24.90 -20.37
CA THR A 259 0.30 24.19 -19.68
C THR A 259 -0.11 22.86 -19.08
N SER A 260 -1.41 22.61 -18.88
CA SER A 260 -1.91 21.43 -18.18
C SER A 260 -1.72 20.18 -19.04
N GLY A 261 -1.02 19.17 -18.51
CA GLY A 261 -0.85 17.87 -19.16
C GLY A 261 0.22 17.83 -20.26
N ILE A 262 0.93 18.94 -20.49
CA ILE A 262 2.04 18.97 -21.46
C ILE A 262 3.19 18.05 -21.05
N SER A 263 3.43 17.89 -19.74
CA SER A 263 4.46 16.99 -19.24
C SER A 263 4.17 15.55 -19.65
N GLY A 264 2.92 15.10 -19.46
CA GLY A 264 2.45 13.79 -19.90
C GLY A 264 2.58 13.60 -21.41
N ALA A 265 2.20 14.60 -22.22
CA ALA A 265 2.34 14.51 -23.67
C ALA A 265 3.81 14.42 -24.12
N VAL A 266 4.70 15.22 -23.53
CA VAL A 266 6.15 15.16 -23.78
C VAL A 266 6.70 13.78 -23.38
N LYS A 267 6.24 13.25 -22.25
CA LYS A 267 6.60 11.93 -21.74
C LYS A 267 6.23 10.82 -22.73
N HIS A 268 4.99 10.82 -23.19
CA HIS A 268 4.44 9.85 -24.14
C HIS A 268 5.26 9.81 -25.44
N VAL A 269 5.65 10.97 -25.96
CA VAL A 269 6.54 11.07 -27.13
C VAL A 269 7.90 10.42 -26.86
N ILE A 270 8.53 10.76 -25.74
CA ILE A 270 9.86 10.23 -25.38
C ILE A 270 9.83 8.73 -25.09
N ARG A 271 8.71 8.23 -24.56
CA ARG A 271 8.49 6.80 -24.31
C ARG A 271 8.34 5.97 -25.59
N GLY A 272 7.99 6.61 -26.71
CA GLY A 272 7.71 5.92 -27.97
C GLY A 272 6.23 5.59 -28.17
N HIS A 273 5.34 6.09 -27.30
CA HIS A 273 3.90 5.94 -27.40
C HIS A 273 3.23 7.32 -27.57
N PRO A 274 3.35 7.99 -28.73
CA PRO A 274 2.87 9.34 -28.95
C PRO A 274 1.34 9.40 -29.14
N TYR A 275 0.59 8.84 -28.21
CA TYR A 275 -0.86 8.83 -28.15
C TYR A 275 -1.33 9.54 -26.89
N ASP A 276 -2.48 10.18 -26.96
CA ASP A 276 -3.12 10.77 -25.79
C ASP A 276 -3.84 9.71 -24.93
N ILE A 277 -4.47 10.16 -23.85
CA ILE A 277 -5.21 9.30 -22.92
C ILE A 277 -6.44 8.62 -23.55
N HIS A 278 -6.87 9.06 -24.73
CA HIS A 278 -7.98 8.50 -25.50
C HIS A 278 -7.49 7.52 -26.56
N GLY A 279 -6.18 7.39 -26.75
CA GLY A 279 -5.57 6.56 -27.80
C GLY A 279 -5.46 7.27 -29.14
N ASP A 280 -5.72 8.59 -29.19
CA ASP A 280 -5.57 9.37 -30.41
C ASP A 280 -4.10 9.79 -30.59
N PRO A 281 -3.52 9.65 -31.80
CA PRO A 281 -2.13 10.02 -32.04
C PRO A 281 -1.93 11.54 -31.94
N TYR A 282 -0.83 11.96 -31.32
CA TYR A 282 -0.45 13.38 -31.32
C TYR A 282 -0.10 13.87 -32.75
N PRO A 283 -0.34 15.15 -33.07
CA PRO A 283 0.06 15.73 -34.35
C PRO A 283 1.58 15.60 -34.57
N ASN A 284 2.00 15.26 -35.80
CA ASN A 284 3.42 15.12 -36.14
C ASN A 284 4.24 16.38 -35.80
N GLU A 285 3.68 17.57 -36.03
CA GLU A 285 4.33 18.85 -35.68
C GLU A 285 4.63 18.96 -34.17
N PHE A 286 3.75 18.42 -33.33
CA PHE A 286 3.97 18.37 -31.88
C PHE A 286 5.10 17.39 -31.55
N VAL A 287 5.05 16.18 -32.11
CA VAL A 287 6.06 15.13 -31.90
C VAL A 287 7.46 15.61 -32.32
N GLU A 288 7.59 16.16 -33.53
CA GLU A 288 8.84 16.76 -34.03
C GLU A 288 9.28 17.94 -33.18
N GLY A 289 8.33 18.77 -32.74
CA GLY A 289 8.55 19.91 -31.84
C GLY A 289 9.15 19.49 -30.49
N VAL A 290 8.69 18.38 -29.91
CA VAL A 290 9.23 17.83 -28.66
C VAL A 290 10.70 17.47 -28.84
N TRP A 291 11.04 16.70 -29.88
CA TRP A 291 12.43 16.33 -30.16
C TRP A 291 13.32 17.53 -30.50
N ALA A 292 12.79 18.53 -31.19
CA ALA A 292 13.49 19.78 -31.45
C ALA A 292 13.79 20.55 -30.15
N CYS A 293 12.82 20.63 -29.23
CA CYS A 293 13.01 21.26 -27.92
C CYS A 293 14.06 20.53 -27.10
N LEU A 294 14.00 19.20 -27.02
CA LEU A 294 14.99 18.39 -26.29
C LEU A 294 16.41 18.64 -26.80
N ARG A 295 16.63 18.61 -28.11
CA ARG A 295 17.95 18.87 -28.73
C ARG A 295 18.44 20.29 -28.48
N SER A 296 17.55 21.27 -28.52
CA SER A 296 17.88 22.68 -28.30
C SER A 296 18.22 23.00 -26.84
N LEU A 297 17.49 22.39 -25.90
CA LEU A 297 17.67 22.61 -24.46
C LEU A 297 18.85 21.83 -23.87
N CYS A 298 19.24 20.71 -24.48
CA CYS A 298 20.22 19.80 -23.89
C CYS A 298 21.64 20.36 -23.98
N SER A 299 22.20 20.77 -22.84
CA SER A 299 23.61 21.13 -22.68
C SER A 299 24.47 19.96 -22.21
N ASN A 300 23.84 18.89 -21.71
CA ASN A 300 24.51 17.67 -21.27
C ASN A 300 24.87 16.77 -22.46
N ARG A 301 26.17 16.56 -22.71
CA ARG A 301 26.66 15.81 -23.88
C ARG A 301 26.22 14.34 -23.89
N ASP A 302 26.23 13.68 -22.75
CA ASP A 302 25.88 12.26 -22.65
C ASP A 302 24.39 12.06 -22.91
N VAL A 303 23.55 12.95 -22.34
CA VAL A 303 22.10 12.95 -22.57
C VAL A 303 21.77 13.34 -24.01
N LEU A 304 22.50 14.29 -24.60
CA LEU A 304 22.32 14.62 -26.01
C LEU A 304 22.66 13.44 -26.93
N GLN A 305 23.71 12.67 -26.63
CA GLN A 305 24.02 11.44 -27.37
C GLN A 305 22.90 10.39 -27.24
N LEU A 306 22.30 10.24 -26.05
CA LEU A 306 21.14 9.36 -25.86
C LEU A 306 19.94 9.79 -26.70
N ILE A 307 19.63 11.10 -26.70
CA ILE A 307 18.52 11.66 -27.50
C ILE A 307 18.80 11.49 -29.00
N MET A 308 20.03 11.74 -29.45
CA MET A 308 20.41 11.66 -30.86
C MET A 308 20.56 10.22 -31.37
N GLY A 309 21.05 9.32 -30.53
CA GLY A 309 21.26 7.90 -30.86
C GLY A 309 19.97 7.12 -31.09
N ASN A 310 18.85 7.59 -30.55
CA ASN A 310 17.53 7.04 -30.81
C ASN A 310 16.85 7.61 -32.09
N PHE A 311 17.52 8.49 -32.86
CA PHE A 311 17.00 9.06 -34.11
C PHE A 311 15.62 9.76 -34.04
N GLY A 312 15.14 10.13 -32.84
CA GLY A 312 13.79 10.66 -32.64
C GLY A 312 12.71 9.59 -32.46
N GLU A 313 13.11 8.33 -32.29
CA GLU A 313 12.26 7.25 -31.80
C GLU A 313 12.30 7.24 -30.28
N GLY A 314 11.14 7.14 -29.65
CA GLY A 314 11.06 7.04 -28.19
C GLY A 314 11.24 5.60 -27.71
N SER A 315 11.63 5.44 -26.46
CA SER A 315 11.69 4.15 -25.79
C SER A 315 11.48 4.30 -24.28
N GLU A 316 11.06 3.23 -23.61
CA GLU A 316 10.90 3.24 -22.15
C GLU A 316 12.22 3.49 -21.42
N ASP A 317 13.33 2.92 -21.90
CA ASP A 317 14.68 3.16 -21.37
C ASP A 317 15.08 4.65 -21.49
N LEU A 318 14.72 5.30 -22.61
CA LEU A 318 14.97 6.73 -22.77
C LEU A 318 14.07 7.57 -21.85
N GLU A 319 12.80 7.19 -21.67
CA GLU A 319 11.92 7.81 -20.68
C GLU A 319 12.52 7.72 -19.28
N GLU A 320 12.96 6.53 -18.86
CA GLU A 320 13.55 6.32 -17.53
C GLU A 320 14.81 7.17 -17.34
N LYS A 321 15.68 7.26 -18.36
CA LYS A 321 16.91 8.08 -18.28
C LYS A 321 16.61 9.58 -18.19
N LEU A 322 15.57 10.06 -18.87
CA LEU A 322 15.22 11.49 -18.91
C LEU A 322 14.31 11.92 -17.76
N PHE A 323 13.46 11.04 -17.25
CA PHE A 323 12.43 11.34 -16.24
C PHE A 323 12.55 10.58 -14.94
N GLY A 324 13.42 9.56 -14.90
CA GLY A 324 13.83 8.88 -13.68
C GLY A 324 14.45 9.89 -12.72
N GLY A 325 13.67 10.24 -11.71
CA GLY A 325 14.08 11.12 -10.63
C GLY A 325 14.71 10.33 -9.50
N ASP A 326 15.49 11.01 -8.68
CA ASP A 326 15.90 10.47 -7.40
C ASP A 326 14.92 10.94 -6.33
N VAL A 327 14.70 10.10 -5.32
CA VAL A 327 13.85 10.46 -4.18
C VAL A 327 14.54 10.07 -2.88
N THR A 328 14.41 10.95 -1.88
CA THR A 328 14.91 10.70 -0.54
C THR A 328 13.75 10.57 0.45
N THR A 329 13.89 9.64 1.39
CA THR A 329 13.11 9.64 2.64
C THR A 329 13.68 10.67 3.61
N MET A 330 12.91 11.06 4.62
CA MET A 330 13.39 11.96 5.69
C MET A 330 14.52 11.35 6.53
N SER A 331 14.61 10.02 6.58
CA SER A 331 15.71 9.25 7.18
C SER A 331 17.00 9.22 6.34
N GLY A 332 16.98 9.78 5.12
CA GLY A 332 18.16 9.90 4.25
C GLY A 332 18.36 8.76 3.24
N ARG A 333 17.42 7.81 3.12
CA ARG A 333 17.49 6.75 2.10
C ARG A 333 17.28 7.34 0.72
N LEU A 334 18.25 7.14 -0.19
CA LEU A 334 18.16 7.53 -1.60
C LEU A 334 17.64 6.35 -2.43
N ARG A 335 16.61 6.58 -3.25
CA ARG A 335 16.16 5.67 -4.29
C ARG A 335 16.25 6.38 -5.64
N GLY A 336 17.15 5.92 -6.50
CA GLY A 336 17.38 6.51 -7.81
C GLY A 336 16.58 5.87 -8.95
N GLY A 337 16.43 6.62 -10.03
CA GLY A 337 15.79 6.16 -11.27
C GLY A 337 14.35 5.73 -11.06
N VAL A 338 13.55 6.54 -10.37
CA VAL A 338 12.14 6.20 -10.09
C VAL A 338 11.17 6.97 -10.97
N GLY A 339 10.15 6.26 -11.46
CA GLY A 339 9.00 6.86 -12.12
C GLY A 339 8.09 7.61 -11.13
N PHE A 340 7.15 8.42 -11.65
CA PHE A 340 6.33 9.32 -10.83
C PHE A 340 5.66 8.64 -9.62
N THR A 341 4.95 7.53 -9.81
CA THR A 341 4.23 6.81 -8.75
C THR A 341 5.18 6.27 -7.69
N GLN A 342 6.29 5.65 -8.08
CA GLN A 342 7.35 5.20 -7.16
C GLN A 342 7.92 6.38 -6.37
N ALA A 343 8.11 7.50 -7.04
CA ALA A 343 8.68 8.71 -6.48
C ALA A 343 7.71 9.44 -5.54
N CYS A 344 6.39 9.23 -5.69
CA CYS A 344 5.35 9.66 -4.75
C CYS A 344 5.19 8.68 -3.58
N ASN A 345 5.33 7.37 -3.79
CA ASN A 345 5.20 6.36 -2.74
C ASN A 345 6.41 6.29 -1.79
N THR A 346 7.62 6.33 -2.35
CA THR A 346 8.86 6.09 -1.60
C THR A 346 9.03 6.99 -0.36
N PRO A 347 8.74 8.31 -0.41
CA PRO A 347 8.93 9.17 0.75
C PRO A 347 8.21 8.72 2.02
N PHE A 348 6.99 8.18 1.91
CA PHE A 348 6.19 7.80 3.07
C PHE A 348 6.22 6.30 3.35
N SER A 349 6.15 5.44 2.32
CA SER A 349 6.19 3.98 2.51
C SER A 349 7.59 3.50 2.90
N GLY A 350 8.64 4.10 2.31
CA GLY A 350 10.02 3.85 2.70
C GLY A 350 10.32 4.34 4.13
N LEU A 351 9.77 5.50 4.51
CA LEU A 351 9.92 6.04 5.86
C LEU A 351 9.22 5.17 6.91
N ALA A 352 8.04 4.62 6.58
CA ALA A 352 7.35 3.66 7.44
C ALA A 352 8.18 2.38 7.64
N ALA A 353 8.80 1.88 6.57
CA ALA A 353 9.70 0.73 6.66
C ALA A 353 10.96 1.03 7.51
N ASP A 354 11.51 2.24 7.42
CA ASP A 354 12.65 2.65 8.24
C ASP A 354 12.29 2.71 9.73
N GLY A 355 11.16 3.33 10.09
CA GLY A 355 10.68 3.36 11.48
C GLY A 355 10.32 1.98 12.03
N ALA A 356 9.74 1.10 11.20
CA ALA A 356 9.46 -0.28 11.60
C ALA A 356 10.74 -1.08 11.88
N LYS A 357 11.82 -0.85 11.12
CA LYS A 357 13.13 -1.47 11.37
C LYS A 357 13.76 -1.00 12.68
N LEU A 358 13.66 0.30 12.99
CA LEU A 358 14.08 0.82 14.29
C LEU A 358 13.30 0.15 15.42
N ALA A 359 11.98 0.02 15.27
CA ALA A 359 11.15 -0.64 16.27
C ALA A 359 11.54 -2.10 16.50
N ILE A 360 11.78 -2.87 15.43
CA ILE A 360 12.25 -4.26 15.54
C ILE A 360 13.60 -4.31 16.26
N TRP A 361 14.53 -3.42 15.90
CA TRP A 361 15.84 -3.34 16.55
C TRP A 361 15.72 -3.04 18.05
N ASP A 362 14.90 -2.05 18.41
CA ASP A 362 14.72 -1.63 19.81
C ASP A 362 14.01 -2.72 20.63
N LEU A 363 13.04 -3.43 20.05
CA LEU A 363 12.39 -4.58 20.68
C LEU A 363 13.38 -5.72 20.96
N VAL A 364 14.24 -6.05 20.00
CA VAL A 364 15.28 -7.07 20.18
C VAL A 364 16.30 -6.63 21.23
N CYS A 365 16.71 -5.37 21.23
CA CYS A 365 17.61 -4.82 22.25
C CYS A 365 16.99 -4.83 23.65
N ALA A 366 15.67 -4.67 23.75
CA ALA A 366 14.92 -4.79 25.00
C ALA A 366 14.73 -6.25 25.46
N GLY A 367 15.18 -7.23 24.66
CA GLY A 367 15.14 -8.66 25.00
C GLY A 367 13.88 -9.39 24.53
N TYR A 368 13.03 -8.76 23.73
CA TYR A 368 11.84 -9.41 23.18
C TYR A 368 12.19 -10.38 22.05
N ARG A 369 11.48 -11.52 22.03
CA ARG A 369 11.54 -12.48 20.93
C ARG A 369 10.57 -12.07 19.82
N VAL A 370 11.07 -11.30 18.84
CA VAL A 370 10.33 -11.00 17.61
C VAL A 370 10.35 -12.23 16.70
N VAL A 371 9.18 -12.79 16.39
CA VAL A 371 9.04 -14.02 15.61
C VAL A 371 8.57 -13.78 14.18
N ALA A 372 7.89 -12.65 13.93
CA ALA A 372 7.43 -12.30 12.59
C ALA A 372 7.28 -10.79 12.43
N PHE A 373 7.53 -10.33 11.21
CA PHE A 373 7.26 -8.96 10.78
C PHE A 373 6.51 -8.94 9.45
N VAL A 374 5.30 -8.40 9.47
CA VAL A 374 4.35 -8.36 8.36
C VAL A 374 3.92 -6.93 8.09
N HIS A 375 4.78 -6.22 7.35
CA HIS A 375 4.60 -4.83 6.91
C HIS A 375 4.48 -3.82 8.05
N ASP A 376 3.33 -3.70 8.68
CA ASP A 376 3.01 -2.81 9.80
C ASP A 376 2.78 -3.56 11.12
N GLU A 377 2.66 -4.90 11.06
CA GLU A 377 2.45 -5.79 12.19
C GLU A 377 3.76 -6.47 12.63
N VAL A 378 4.10 -6.35 13.91
CA VAL A 378 5.18 -7.10 14.57
C VAL A 378 4.53 -8.16 15.46
N LEU A 379 4.96 -9.41 15.31
CA LEU A 379 4.52 -10.53 16.13
C LEU A 379 5.66 -10.94 17.07
N LEU A 380 5.37 -11.00 18.36
CA LEU A 380 6.31 -11.37 19.41
C LEU A 380 5.79 -12.58 20.18
N GLU A 381 6.70 -13.35 20.78
CA GLU A 381 6.35 -14.33 21.81
C GLU A 381 6.63 -13.75 23.20
N VAL A 382 5.67 -13.92 24.10
CA VAL A 382 5.78 -13.56 25.53
C VAL A 382 5.38 -14.76 26.40
N PRO A 383 5.99 -14.97 27.58
CA PRO A 383 5.59 -16.06 28.48
C PRO A 383 4.11 -15.94 28.88
N GLU A 384 3.39 -17.07 28.97
CA GLU A 384 1.95 -17.04 29.29
C GLU A 384 1.66 -16.60 30.74
N ASP A 385 2.64 -16.68 31.64
CA ASP A 385 2.57 -16.32 33.05
C ASP A 385 3.02 -14.88 33.34
N CYS A 386 3.38 -14.10 32.31
CA CYS A 386 3.82 -12.71 32.48
C CYS A 386 2.65 -11.73 32.69
N ASP A 387 2.99 -10.50 33.08
CA ASP A 387 2.03 -9.39 33.13
C ASP A 387 1.76 -8.88 31.71
N LEU A 388 0.77 -9.47 31.04
CA LEU A 388 0.40 -9.15 29.65
C LEU A 388 0.07 -7.66 29.45
N THR A 389 -0.56 -7.01 30.42
CA THR A 389 -0.86 -5.57 30.35
C THR A 389 0.42 -4.76 30.27
N ARG A 390 1.37 -5.07 31.16
CA ARG A 390 2.66 -4.40 31.22
C ARG A 390 3.47 -4.65 29.95
N GLU A 391 3.56 -5.90 29.50
CA GLU A 391 4.33 -6.25 28.30
C GLU A 391 3.75 -5.56 27.06
N ALA A 392 2.44 -5.57 26.88
CA ALA A 392 1.79 -4.87 25.77
C ALA A 392 2.06 -3.35 25.80
N ALA A 393 2.04 -2.72 26.98
CA ALA A 393 2.33 -1.30 27.13
C ALA A 393 3.79 -0.95 26.82
N ILE A 394 4.74 -1.82 27.20
CA ILE A 394 6.16 -1.63 26.89
C ILE A 394 6.39 -1.77 25.38
N VAL A 395 5.84 -2.81 24.75
CA VAL A 395 5.97 -3.03 23.31
C VAL A 395 5.34 -1.90 22.50
N ASP A 396 4.12 -1.47 22.85
CA ASP A 396 3.44 -0.31 22.24
C ASP A 396 4.32 0.95 22.34
N LYS A 397 4.89 1.20 23.52
CA LYS A 397 5.78 2.33 23.74
C LYS A 397 7.06 2.26 22.89
N ILE A 398 7.75 1.11 22.87
CA ILE A 398 8.97 0.94 22.07
C ILE A 398 8.68 1.19 20.59
N MET A 399 7.60 0.61 20.07
CA MET A 399 7.21 0.77 18.67
C MET A 399 6.85 2.22 18.34
N CYS A 400 6.02 2.87 19.18
CA CYS A 400 5.68 4.27 18.99
C CYS A 400 6.91 5.17 19.06
N ASP A 401 7.75 5.03 20.09
CA ASP A 401 8.96 5.83 20.29
C ASP A 401 9.92 5.68 19.09
N ALA A 402 10.10 4.46 18.56
CA ALA A 402 10.96 4.21 17.39
C ALA A 402 10.42 4.87 16.10
N MET A 403 9.11 4.81 15.88
CA MET A 403 8.49 5.42 14.70
C MET A 403 8.44 6.95 14.79
N GLU A 404 8.30 7.50 16.00
CA GLU A 404 8.36 8.95 16.23
C GLU A 404 9.72 9.55 15.83
N GLN A 405 10.82 8.79 15.94
CA GLN A 405 12.15 9.23 15.46
C GLN A 405 12.14 9.59 13.97
N VAL A 406 11.28 8.96 13.17
CA VAL A 406 11.17 9.22 11.72
C VAL A 406 9.96 10.08 11.34
N CYS A 407 8.95 10.17 12.20
CA CYS A 407 7.70 10.91 11.95
C CYS A 407 7.65 12.31 12.61
N GLY A 408 8.60 12.65 13.48
CA GLY A 408 8.66 13.96 14.12
C GLY A 408 7.47 14.18 15.07
N THR A 409 6.64 15.19 14.79
CA THR A 409 5.54 15.60 15.69
C THR A 409 4.19 14.95 15.38
N VAL A 410 4.12 14.07 14.37
CA VAL A 410 2.90 13.33 14.05
C VAL A 410 2.72 12.20 15.07
N PRO A 411 1.63 12.17 15.85
CA PRO A 411 1.44 11.15 16.87
C PRO A 411 1.33 9.75 16.26
N ILE A 412 2.06 8.80 16.84
CA ILE A 412 2.01 7.39 16.48
C ILE A 412 1.18 6.62 17.49
N LYS A 413 0.46 5.60 17.02
CA LYS A 413 -0.32 4.69 17.86
C LYS A 413 -0.20 3.29 17.31
N CYS A 414 -0.06 2.30 18.19
CA CYS A 414 -0.24 0.91 17.81
C CYS A 414 -1.58 0.37 18.33
N LYS A 415 -1.98 -0.77 17.77
CA LYS A 415 -3.00 -1.66 18.31
C LYS A 415 -2.30 -2.95 18.66
N TYR A 416 -2.63 -3.50 19.81
CA TYR A 416 -2.06 -4.76 20.25
C TYR A 416 -3.13 -5.75 20.64
N SER A 417 -2.79 -7.03 20.55
CA SER A 417 -3.61 -8.15 21.00
C SER A 417 -2.73 -9.30 21.44
N VAL A 418 -3.22 -10.08 22.39
CA VAL A 418 -2.57 -11.30 22.85
C VAL A 418 -3.40 -12.51 22.45
N SER A 419 -2.79 -13.54 21.88
CA SER A 419 -3.51 -14.73 21.41
C SER A 419 -2.66 -16.00 21.43
N GLN A 420 -3.32 -17.15 21.46
CA GLN A 420 -2.70 -18.48 21.35
C GLN A 420 -2.43 -18.87 19.89
N THR A 421 -3.09 -18.22 18.94
CA THR A 421 -2.90 -18.44 17.50
C THR A 421 -2.71 -17.11 16.79
N TRP A 422 -2.02 -17.10 15.65
CA TRP A 422 -1.91 -15.86 14.88
C TRP A 422 -3.19 -15.60 14.07
N THR A 423 -3.90 -14.51 14.36
CA THR A 423 -5.09 -14.12 13.61
C THR A 423 -5.22 -12.60 13.52
N ARG A 424 -5.73 -12.11 12.38
CA ARG A 424 -6.03 -10.67 12.19
C ARG A 424 -7.29 -10.22 12.91
N GLU A 425 -8.09 -11.16 13.40
CA GLU A 425 -9.33 -10.86 14.11
C GLU A 425 -9.09 -10.56 15.58
N ALA A 426 -7.92 -10.93 16.12
CA ALA A 426 -7.58 -10.71 17.52
C ALA A 426 -7.69 -9.23 17.87
N GLN A 427 -8.35 -8.94 18.98
CA GLN A 427 -8.46 -7.62 19.60
C GLN A 427 -8.01 -7.72 21.05
N PRO A 428 -7.61 -6.60 21.68
CA PRO A 428 -7.29 -6.61 23.10
C PRO A 428 -8.54 -6.95 23.92
N ILE A 429 -8.42 -7.93 24.82
CA ILE A 429 -9.48 -8.35 25.75
C ILE A 429 -9.06 -8.01 27.17
N TRP A 430 -9.98 -7.41 27.92
CA TRP A 430 -9.72 -6.91 29.26
C TRP A 430 -10.58 -7.66 30.29
N ASP A 431 -9.96 -8.15 31.35
CA ASP A 431 -10.61 -8.63 32.56
C ASP A 431 -10.28 -7.69 33.74
N GLY A 432 -11.21 -6.78 34.02
CA GLY A 432 -10.90 -5.59 34.82
C GLY A 432 -9.85 -4.73 34.11
N ASP A 433 -8.73 -4.48 34.78
CA ASP A 433 -7.59 -3.72 34.25
C ASP A 433 -6.50 -4.62 33.61
N ASN A 434 -6.73 -5.93 33.58
CA ASN A 434 -5.75 -6.89 33.08
C ASN A 434 -6.06 -7.28 31.63
N LEU A 435 -5.06 -7.17 30.76
CA LEU A 435 -5.08 -7.71 29.42
C LEU A 435 -5.02 -9.24 29.52
N VAL A 436 -5.90 -9.91 28.80
CA VAL A 436 -5.99 -11.38 28.77
C VAL A 436 -6.01 -11.91 27.34
N PRO A 437 -5.65 -13.18 27.12
CA PRO A 437 -5.67 -13.78 25.79
C PRO A 437 -7.03 -13.68 25.10
N TRP A 438 -7.03 -13.41 23.80
CA TRP A 438 -8.20 -13.28 22.94
C TRP A 438 -9.16 -14.46 23.05
N GLU A 439 -8.64 -15.67 23.18
CA GLU A 439 -9.41 -16.91 23.26
C GLU A 439 -10.29 -16.99 24.53
N LEU A 440 -9.92 -16.32 25.63
CA LEU A 440 -10.74 -16.31 26.85
C LEU A 440 -12.07 -15.56 26.69
N ARG A 441 -12.17 -14.66 25.70
CA ARG A 441 -13.44 -14.05 25.32
C ARG A 441 -14.43 -15.09 24.82
N ARG A 442 -13.97 -16.05 24.00
CA ARG A 442 -14.82 -17.12 23.47
C ARG A 442 -15.33 -18.01 24.58
N MET A 443 -14.49 -18.34 25.56
CA MET A 443 -14.91 -19.14 26.71
C MET A 443 -15.98 -18.45 27.56
N LYS A 444 -15.94 -17.11 27.71
CA LYS A 444 -17.00 -16.35 28.41
C LYS A 444 -18.28 -16.22 27.57
N GLU A 445 -18.18 -15.95 26.27
CA GLU A 445 -19.35 -15.86 25.36
C GLU A 445 -20.00 -17.24 25.06
N GLU A 446 -19.24 -18.33 25.17
CA GLU A 446 -19.70 -19.72 25.00
C GLU A 446 -20.06 -20.39 26.32
N GLY A 447 -19.57 -19.89 27.47
CA GLY A 447 -20.07 -20.28 28.79
C GLY A 447 -21.55 -19.92 29.01
N GLU A 448 -22.05 -18.87 28.33
CA GLU A 448 -23.49 -18.56 28.26
C GLU A 448 -24.25 -19.36 27.18
N LYS A 449 -23.54 -20.09 26.31
CA LYS A 449 -24.09 -20.96 25.26
C LYS A 449 -23.28 -22.27 25.19
N GLY A 450 -23.53 -23.14 26.17
CA GLY A 450 -22.72 -24.33 26.52
C GLY A 450 -21.98 -25.10 25.41
N GLU A 451 -20.73 -25.46 25.75
CA GLU A 451 -19.98 -26.71 25.49
C GLU A 451 -19.96 -27.36 24.09
N LYS A 452 -20.38 -26.69 23.01
CA LYS A 452 -20.38 -27.30 21.66
C LYS A 452 -19.40 -26.72 20.63
N LYS A 453 -18.51 -25.79 20.99
CA LYS A 453 -17.73 -25.05 19.98
C LYS A 453 -16.24 -25.33 19.91
N GLU A 454 -15.60 -25.85 20.95
CA GLU A 454 -14.16 -26.16 20.92
C GLU A 454 -13.80 -27.28 19.92
N LYS A 455 -14.70 -28.25 19.71
CA LYS A 455 -14.55 -29.22 18.61
C LYS A 455 -14.68 -28.59 17.22
N LYS A 456 -15.38 -27.46 17.11
CA LYS A 456 -15.86 -26.93 15.85
C LYS A 456 -14.80 -26.18 15.07
N GLU A 457 -13.71 -25.69 15.68
CA GLU A 457 -12.69 -24.96 14.93
C GLU A 457 -11.56 -25.83 14.39
N SER A 458 -11.09 -26.80 15.16
CA SER A 458 -10.28 -27.88 14.59
C SER A 458 -11.07 -28.62 13.52
N GLU A 459 -12.38 -28.85 13.73
CA GLU A 459 -13.27 -29.39 12.69
C GLU A 459 -13.56 -28.40 11.57
N VAL A 460 -13.56 -27.08 11.74
CA VAL A 460 -13.78 -26.11 10.64
C VAL A 460 -12.52 -25.86 9.82
N ILE A 461 -11.33 -25.89 10.45
CA ILE A 461 -10.05 -25.88 9.74
C ILE A 461 -9.88 -27.23 9.03
N ALA A 462 -10.17 -28.35 9.70
CA ALA A 462 -10.15 -29.67 9.08
C ALA A 462 -11.26 -29.84 8.03
N GLU A 463 -12.49 -29.36 8.23
CA GLU A 463 -13.57 -29.35 7.21
C GLU A 463 -13.26 -28.35 6.10
N GLY A 464 -12.58 -27.25 6.39
CA GLY A 464 -12.12 -26.27 5.40
C GLY A 464 -11.05 -26.88 4.50
N MET A 465 -10.07 -27.57 5.10
CA MET A 465 -9.05 -28.34 4.38
C MET A 465 -9.65 -29.58 3.69
N MET A 466 -10.58 -30.30 4.31
CA MET A 466 -11.24 -31.46 3.71
C MET A 466 -12.18 -31.06 2.58
N ARG A 467 -12.95 -29.96 2.68
CA ARG A 467 -13.73 -29.41 1.55
C ARG A 467 -12.86 -28.89 0.43
N PHE A 468 -11.67 -28.37 0.76
CA PHE A 468 -10.66 -27.97 -0.21
C PHE A 468 -10.09 -29.20 -0.94
N LEU A 469 -9.85 -30.31 -0.23
CA LEU A 469 -9.36 -31.57 -0.79
C LEU A 469 -10.45 -32.38 -1.53
N ASP A 470 -11.71 -32.37 -1.06
CA ASP A 470 -12.86 -33.07 -1.66
C ASP A 470 -13.41 -32.36 -2.91
N GLY A 471 -12.96 -31.13 -3.18
CA GLY A 471 -13.26 -30.38 -4.41
C GLY A 471 -12.41 -30.77 -5.62
N TYR A 472 -11.56 -31.80 -5.47
CA TYR A 472 -10.67 -32.37 -6.48
C TYR A 472 -11.13 -33.73 -6.99
#